data_AF-A0AAU8EVV9-F1
#
_entry.id   AF-A0AAU8EVV9-F1
#
_cell.length_a   1.000
_cell.length_b   1.000
_cell.length_c   1.000
_cell.angle_alpha   90.00
_cell.angle_beta   90.00
_cell.angle_gamma   90.00
#
_symmetry.space_group_name_H-M   'P 1'
#
loop_
_entity.id
_entity.type
_entity.pdbx_description
1 polymer ?
#
loop_
_entity_poly.entity_id
_entity_poly.type
_entity_poly.pdbx_seq_one_letter_code
_entity_poly.pdbx_strand_id
1 'polypeptide(L)'
;MGSTGTLFGWAFGDSEREDDQAYVDGLKREALANATQAAKSKGFDVEAGSEVFTVLSAGEALVDIDTAPDDLVVRCTVKLVGEGSERIHAEGPMNG
;
A
#
# COMPACT_ATOMS: atom_id res chain seq x y z
N MET A 1 0.57 -13.65 -21.50
CA MET A 1 0.69 -13.51 -20.05
C MET A 1 -0.46 -12.62 -19.62
N GLY A 2 -1.45 -13.17 -18.91
CA GLY A 2 -2.66 -12.44 -18.53
C GLY A 2 -2.33 -11.36 -17.52
N SER A 3 -2.88 -10.16 -17.70
CA SER A 3 -2.73 -9.08 -16.74
C SER A 3 -3.28 -9.52 -15.37
N THR A 4 -2.45 -9.55 -14.34
CA THR A 4 -2.90 -9.77 -12.96
C THR A 4 -3.37 -8.46 -12.37
N GLY A 5 -4.48 -8.47 -11.64
CA GLY A 5 -4.93 -7.29 -10.92
C GLY A 5 -3.99 -6.87 -9.81
N THR A 6 -4.14 -5.64 -9.33
CA THR A 6 -3.35 -5.08 -8.22
C THR A 6 -4.25 -4.49 -7.15
N LEU A 7 -3.75 -4.43 -5.92
CA LEU A 7 -4.44 -3.81 -4.78
C LEU A 7 -3.44 -3.06 -3.90
N PHE A 8 -3.88 -1.98 -3.24
CA PHE A 8 -3.09 -1.23 -2.27
C PHE A 8 -3.50 -1.52 -0.82
N GLY A 9 -2.51 -1.64 0.05
CA GLY A 9 -2.65 -1.48 1.50
C GLY A 9 -1.82 -0.32 1.98
N TRP A 10 -2.26 0.30 3.08
CA TRP A 10 -1.64 1.50 3.64
C TRP A 10 -1.36 1.29 5.12
N ALA A 11 -0.28 1.88 5.61
CA ALA A 11 0.00 2.07 7.02
C ALA A 11 0.49 3.50 7.23
N PHE A 12 0.15 4.08 8.37
CA PHE A 12 0.45 5.46 8.72
C PHE A 12 1.27 5.46 10.00
N GLY A 13 2.24 6.34 10.08
CA GLY A 13 3.13 6.42 11.21
C GLY A 13 3.73 7.81 11.37
N ASP A 14 4.64 7.89 12.34
CA ASP A 14 5.31 9.12 12.73
C ASP A 14 6.49 9.41 11.79
N SER A 15 6.44 10.57 11.13
CA SER A 15 7.50 11.05 10.25
C SER A 15 8.82 11.33 10.98
N GLU A 16 8.81 11.64 12.28
CA GLU A 16 10.05 11.80 13.06
C GLU A 16 10.85 10.49 13.19
N ARG A 17 10.23 9.36 12.84
CA ARG A 17 10.81 8.02 12.91
C ARG A 17 11.07 7.40 11.55
N GLU A 18 11.09 8.19 10.47
CA GLU A 18 11.34 7.68 9.11
C GLU A 18 12.72 7.02 8.94
N ASP A 19 13.71 7.45 9.72
CA ASP A 19 15.06 6.87 9.73
C ASP A 19 15.17 5.60 10.61
N ASP A 20 14.16 5.30 11.44
CA ASP A 20 14.11 4.07 12.24
C ASP A 20 13.66 2.90 11.35
N GLN A 21 14.64 2.18 10.78
CA GLN A 21 14.38 1.04 9.90
C GLN A 21 13.45 -0.01 10.53
N ALA A 22 13.57 -0.28 11.84
CA ALA A 22 12.73 -1.26 12.51
C ALA A 22 11.28 -0.79 12.60
N TYR A 23 11.08 0.52 12.79
CA TYR A 23 9.77 1.16 12.76
C TYR A 23 9.15 1.10 11.35
N VAL A 24 9.89 1.51 10.33
CA VAL A 24 9.45 1.48 8.93
C VAL A 24 9.12 0.04 8.49
N ASP A 25 9.90 -0.95 8.88
CA ASP A 25 9.62 -2.36 8.60
C ASP A 25 8.39 -2.88 9.37
N GLY A 26 8.05 -2.28 10.50
CA GLY A 26 6.75 -2.45 11.16
C GLY A 26 5.60 -1.98 10.26
N LEU A 27 5.68 -0.75 9.76
CA LEU A 27 4.67 -0.16 8.89
C LEU A 27 4.54 -0.91 7.56
N LYS A 28 5.63 -1.39 6.96
CA LYS A 28 5.59 -2.26 5.77
C LYS A 28 4.80 -3.54 6.03
N ARG A 29 5.05 -4.21 7.16
CA ARG A 29 4.30 -5.43 7.54
C ARG A 29 2.81 -5.14 7.72
N GLU A 30 2.47 -4.01 8.34
CA GLU A 30 1.09 -3.57 8.50
C GLU A 30 0.42 -3.26 7.15
N ALA A 31 1.08 -2.50 6.27
CA ALA A 31 0.57 -2.18 4.95
C ALA A 31 0.33 -3.45 4.10
N LEU A 32 1.22 -4.44 4.19
CA LEU A 32 1.04 -5.74 3.55
C LEU A 32 -0.13 -6.53 4.15
N ALA A 33 -0.29 -6.52 5.48
CA ALA A 33 -1.43 -7.17 6.14
C ALA A 33 -2.75 -6.54 5.70
N ASN A 34 -2.80 -5.20 5.60
CA ASN A 34 -3.97 -4.45 5.15
C ASN A 34 -4.31 -4.78 3.68
N ALA A 35 -3.30 -4.83 2.80
CA ALA A 35 -3.49 -5.25 1.40
C ALA A 35 -4.02 -6.69 1.31
N THR A 36 -3.46 -7.60 2.10
CA THR A 36 -3.86 -9.01 2.13
C THR A 36 -5.28 -9.18 2.65
N GLN A 37 -5.66 -8.46 3.70
CA GLN A 37 -7.01 -8.49 4.24
C GLN A 37 -8.03 -7.92 3.25
N ALA A 38 -7.68 -6.84 2.55
CA ALA A 38 -8.53 -6.25 1.52
C ALA A 38 -8.67 -7.14 0.27
N ALA A 39 -7.62 -7.86 -0.12
CA ALA A 39 -7.71 -8.90 -1.17
C ALA A 39 -8.69 -10.01 -0.75
N LYS A 40 -8.52 -10.54 0.47
CA LYS A 40 -9.38 -11.61 1.01
C LYS A 40 -10.83 -11.19 1.13
N SER A 41 -11.12 -9.96 1.57
CA SER A 41 -12.50 -9.46 1.68
C SER A 41 -13.18 -9.34 0.31
N LYS A 42 -12.40 -9.21 -0.77
CA LYS A 42 -12.86 -9.20 -2.15
C LYS A 42 -12.87 -10.60 -2.81
N GLY A 43 -12.50 -11.64 -2.07
CA GLY A 43 -12.47 -13.02 -2.57
C GLY A 43 -11.22 -13.37 -3.39
N PHE A 44 -10.15 -12.61 -3.26
CA PHE A 44 -8.88 -12.86 -3.93
C PHE A 44 -7.78 -13.22 -2.92
N ASP A 45 -6.79 -13.96 -3.40
CA ASP A 45 -5.53 -14.15 -2.69
C ASP A 45 -4.47 -13.20 -3.28
N VAL A 46 -3.34 -13.10 -2.59
CA VAL A 46 -2.18 -12.29 -3.00
C VAL A 46 -1.09 -13.20 -3.56
N GLU A 47 -0.46 -12.81 -4.68
CA GLU A 47 0.74 -13.46 -5.18
C GLU A 47 1.89 -13.26 -4.18
N ALA A 48 2.42 -14.35 -3.63
CA ALA A 48 3.50 -14.29 -2.65
C ALA A 48 4.77 -13.65 -3.24
N GLY A 49 5.36 -12.69 -2.52
CA GLY A 49 6.57 -11.97 -2.97
C GLY A 49 6.29 -10.90 -4.02
N SER A 50 5.01 -10.55 -4.27
CA SER A 50 4.63 -9.48 -5.20
C SER A 50 4.59 -8.09 -4.57
N GLU A 51 4.82 -7.99 -3.27
CA GLU A 51 4.74 -6.74 -2.51
C GLU A 51 5.78 -5.71 -2.97
N VAL A 52 5.29 -4.52 -3.34
CA VAL A 52 6.11 -3.35 -3.65
C VAL A 52 5.74 -2.23 -2.68
N PHE A 53 6.72 -1.81 -1.88
CA PHE A 53 6.54 -0.76 -0.89
C PHE A 53 6.94 0.61 -1.43
N THR A 54 6.15 1.63 -1.11
CA THR A 54 6.48 3.04 -1.30
C THR A 54 6.32 3.72 0.05
N VAL A 55 7.38 4.32 0.55
CA VAL A 55 7.36 5.15 1.75
C VAL A 55 7.27 6.59 1.28
N LEU A 56 6.33 7.35 1.83
CA LEU A 56 6.09 8.75 1.52
C LEU A 56 6.13 9.51 2.84
N SER A 57 7.00 10.51 2.94
CA SER A 57 6.97 11.47 4.04
C SER A 57 6.38 12.79 3.57
N ALA A 58 5.78 13.54 4.49
CA ALA A 58 5.14 14.82 4.21
C ALA A 58 6.08 15.84 3.53
N GLY A 59 7.40 15.69 3.67
CA GLY A 59 8.40 16.55 3.03
C GLY A 59 8.73 16.20 1.57
N GLU A 60 8.44 14.98 1.11
CA GLU A 60 8.83 14.49 -0.23
C GLU A 60 7.64 14.30 -1.19
N ALA A 61 6.40 14.41 -0.70
CA ALA A 61 5.20 14.19 -1.50
C ALA A 61 4.64 15.48 -2.12
N LEU A 62 4.47 15.51 -3.46
CA LEU A 62 3.61 16.48 -4.19
C LEU A 62 2.10 16.24 -3.94
N VAL A 63 1.76 15.53 -2.86
CA VAL A 63 0.39 15.22 -2.48
C VAL A 63 -0.05 16.33 -1.52
N ASP A 64 -1.15 17.01 -1.82
CA ASP A 64 -1.81 17.92 -0.87
C ASP A 64 -2.28 17.09 0.33
N ILE A 65 -1.40 16.90 1.31
CA ILE A 65 -1.73 16.40 2.64
C ILE A 65 -2.22 17.61 3.45
N ASP A 66 -3.27 18.28 2.96
CA ASP A 66 -3.83 19.50 3.58
C ASP A 66 -4.56 19.17 4.92
N THR A 67 -4.52 17.91 5.35
CA THR A 67 -5.17 17.43 6.59
C THR A 67 -4.33 16.54 7.50
N ALA A 68 -3.05 16.27 7.19
CA ALA A 68 -2.20 15.47 8.10
C ALA A 68 -0.77 16.00 8.19
N PRO A 69 -0.52 17.01 9.04
CA PRO A 69 0.85 17.25 9.50
C PRO A 69 1.30 15.99 10.26
N ASP A 70 2.50 15.52 9.97
CA ASP A 70 3.25 14.48 10.70
C ASP A 70 3.14 13.01 10.20
N ASP A 71 2.39 12.70 9.13
CA ASP A 71 2.19 11.30 8.72
C ASP A 71 3.24 10.77 7.72
N LEU A 72 4.08 9.85 8.20
CA LEU A 72 4.80 8.88 7.38
C LEU A 72 3.80 7.86 6.82
N VAL A 73 3.72 7.75 5.50
CA VAL A 73 2.80 6.83 4.83
C VAL A 73 3.57 5.72 4.16
N VAL A 74 3.25 4.47 4.49
CA VAL A 74 3.74 3.29 3.77
C VAL A 74 2.61 2.70 2.94
N ARG A 75 2.76 2.77 1.62
CA ARG A 75 1.91 2.08 0.66
C ARG A 75 2.53 0.73 0.29
N CYS A 76 1.75 -0.34 0.35
CA CYS A 76 2.09 -1.65 -0.20
C CYS A 76 1.21 -1.94 -1.42
N THR A 77 1.80 -2.22 -2.57
CA THR A 77 1.10 -2.72 -3.76
C THR A 77 1.33 -4.21 -3.88
N VAL A 78 0.26 -4.98 -4.04
CA VAL A 78 0.34 -6.43 -4.23
C VAL A 78 -0.37 -6.83 -5.52
N LYS A 79 0.07 -7.95 -6.11
CA LYS A 79 -0.67 -8.59 -7.21
C LYS A 79 -1.69 -9.57 -6.65
N LEU A 80 -2.86 -9.58 -7.28
CA LEU A 80 -3.94 -10.48 -6.91
C LEU A 80 -3.89 -11.76 -7.75
N VAL A 81 -4.30 -12.86 -7.14
CA VAL A 81 -4.53 -14.14 -7.80
C VAL A 81 -5.96 -14.62 -7.52
N GLY A 82 -6.51 -15.37 -8.47
CA GLY A 82 -7.89 -15.83 -8.47
C GLY A 82 -8.63 -15.43 -9.74
N GLU A 83 -9.71 -16.14 -10.05
CA GLU A 83 -10.55 -15.86 -11.22
C GLU A 83 -11.20 -14.48 -11.10
N GLY A 84 -11.07 -13.62 -12.11
CA GLY A 84 -11.61 -12.27 -12.07
C GLY A 84 -10.67 -11.24 -11.45
N SER A 85 -9.51 -11.64 -10.94
CA SER A 85 -8.52 -10.73 -10.36
C SER A 85 -8.00 -9.73 -11.39
N GLU A 86 -7.91 -10.11 -12.66
CA GLU A 86 -7.49 -9.27 -13.77
C GLU A 86 -8.35 -8.02 -13.98
N ARG A 87 -9.56 -7.97 -13.40
CA ARG A 87 -10.47 -6.83 -13.44
C ARG A 87 -10.29 -5.86 -12.27
N ILE A 88 -9.46 -6.22 -11.29
CA ILE A 88 -9.17 -5.38 -10.13
C ILE A 88 -7.89 -4.61 -10.41
N HIS A 89 -8.03 -3.31 -10.61
CA HIS A 89 -6.89 -2.43 -10.70
C HIS A 89 -6.95 -1.48 -9.52
N ALA A 90 -5.84 -1.39 -8.81
CA ALA A 90 -5.64 -0.36 -7.83
C ALA A 90 -5.49 0.97 -8.60
N GLU A 91 -6.60 1.69 -8.78
CA GLU A 91 -6.54 3.07 -9.25
C GLU A 91 -5.88 3.89 -8.15
N GLY A 92 -4.65 4.34 -8.40
CA GLY A 92 -4.01 5.38 -7.59
C GLY A 92 -4.88 6.64 -7.59
N PRO A 93 -4.66 7.59 -6.66
CA PRO A 93 -5.61 8.68 -6.42
C PRO A 93 -6.03 9.34 -7.72
N MET A 94 -7.29 9.13 -8.11
CA MET A 94 -8.00 10.09 -8.92
C MET A 94 -8.05 11.35 -8.07
N ASN A 95 -7.16 12.30 -8.36
CA ASN A 95 -7.32 13.68 -7.93
C ASN A 95 -8.73 14.10 -8.39
N GLY A 96 -9.68 14.06 -7.47
CA GLY A 96 -11.00 14.64 -7.61
C GLY A 96 -10.99 16.04 -7.03
#